data_AF-A0A7K0PY03-F1
#
_entry.id   AF-A0A7K0PY03-F1
#
_cell.length_a   1.000
_cell.length_b   1.000
_cell.length_c   1.000
_cell.angle_alpha   90.00
_cell.angle_beta   90.00
_cell.angle_gamma   90.00
#
_symmetry.space_group_name_H-M   'P 1'
#
loop_
_entity.id
_entity.type
_entity.pdbx_description
1 polymer ?
#
loop_
_entity_poly.entity_id
_entity_poly.type
_entity_poly.pdbx_seq_one_letter_code
_entity_poly.pdbx_strand_id
1 'polypeptide(L)'
;MSWRARVEGEEHRAAPELRADGWWVWLLSPSERPGFVPGPAAGEWVRELPLAGCEVLVHLRRVGTWRGADCAVVDERGTELLLQHLGTGAPARALGFEQVERGVHRRWVPADEVRGVREEQTLAAG
;
A
#
# COMPACT_ATOMS: atom_id res chain seq x y z
N MET A 1 2.26 1.75 -1.31
CA MET A 1 1.27 0.96 -0.54
C MET A 1 0.65 -0.05 -1.49
N SER A 2 0.27 -1.24 -1.00
CA SER A 2 -0.35 -2.28 -1.84
C SER A 2 -1.43 -3.02 -1.05
N TRP A 3 -2.27 -3.77 -1.76
CA TRP A 3 -3.30 -4.61 -1.14
C TRP A 3 -3.10 -6.06 -1.54
N ARG A 4 -3.49 -6.97 -0.64
CA ARG A 4 -3.63 -8.39 -0.98
C ARG A 4 -4.98 -8.90 -0.54
N ALA A 5 -5.57 -9.75 -1.37
CA ALA A 5 -6.82 -10.43 -1.08
C ALA A 5 -6.60 -11.94 -1.14
N ARG A 6 -7.26 -12.68 -0.25
CA ARG A 6 -7.39 -14.13 -0.36
C ARG A 6 -8.76 -14.48 -0.92
N VAL A 7 -8.77 -15.27 -1.98
CA VAL A 7 -9.97 -15.70 -2.70
C VAL A 7 -9.76 -17.14 -3.14
N GLU A 8 -10.70 -18.03 -2.83
CA GLU A 8 -10.66 -19.45 -3.23
C GLU A 8 -9.34 -20.15 -2.77
N GLY A 9 -8.83 -19.76 -1.59
CA GLY A 9 -7.58 -20.26 -1.04
C GLY A 9 -6.29 -19.67 -1.66
N GLU A 10 -6.38 -18.80 -2.66
CA GLU A 10 -5.24 -18.17 -3.32
C GLU A 10 -5.08 -16.70 -2.90
N GLU A 11 -3.84 -16.25 -2.77
CA GLU A 11 -3.54 -14.85 -2.49
C GLU A 11 -3.22 -14.08 -3.78
N HIS A 12 -3.86 -12.93 -3.93
CA HIS A 12 -3.72 -12.06 -5.10
C HIS A 12 -3.27 -10.66 -4.68
N ARG A 13 -2.52 -9.98 -5.56
CA ARG A 13 -2.48 -8.52 -5.51
C ARG A 13 -3.89 -8.00 -5.76
N ALA A 14 -4.27 -6.96 -5.03
CA ALA A 14 -5.61 -6.43 -5.08
C ALA A 14 -5.62 -4.91 -5.26
N ALA A 15 -6.75 -4.39 -5.74
CA ALA A 15 -7.10 -2.98 -5.67
C ALA A 15 -8.57 -2.87 -5.20
N PRO A 16 -8.85 -2.38 -3.98
CA PRO A 16 -10.21 -2.12 -3.54
C PRO A 16 -10.75 -0.84 -4.19
N GLU A 17 -12.02 -0.87 -4.55
CA GLU A 17 -12.73 0.22 -5.20
C GLU A 17 -14.11 0.39 -4.54
N LEU A 18 -14.48 1.62 -4.19
CA LEU A 18 -15.84 1.93 -3.75
C LEU A 18 -16.69 2.26 -4.98
N ARG A 19 -17.70 1.44 -5.24
CA ARG A 19 -18.71 1.63 -6.30
C ARG A 19 -20.05 2.04 -5.70
N ALA A 20 -21.01 2.37 -6.57
CA ALA A 20 -22.35 2.78 -6.16
C ALA A 20 -23.09 1.70 -5.35
N ASP A 21 -22.79 0.43 -5.60
CA ASP A 21 -23.40 -0.74 -4.96
C ASP A 21 -22.55 -1.33 -3.82
N GLY A 22 -21.42 -0.70 -3.47
CA GLY A 22 -20.59 -1.07 -2.33
C GLY A 22 -19.11 -1.26 -2.68
N TRP A 23 -18.39 -1.92 -1.78
CA TRP A 23 -16.97 -2.20 -1.98
C TRP A 23 -16.75 -3.38 -2.91
N TRP A 24 -15.92 -3.16 -3.91
CA TRP A 24 -15.43 -4.14 -4.85
C TRP A 24 -13.92 -4.30 -4.71
N VAL A 25 -13.43 -5.45 -5.16
CA VAL A 25 -12.00 -5.76 -5.21
C VAL A 25 -11.66 -6.20 -6.62
N TRP A 26 -10.57 -5.67 -7.15
CA TRP A 26 -9.97 -6.13 -8.38
C TRP A 26 -8.78 -7.00 -8.00
N LEU A 27 -8.84 -8.29 -8.31
CA LEU A 27 -7.69 -9.17 -8.24
C LEU A 27 -6.82 -8.93 -9.47
N LEU A 28 -5.53 -8.73 -9.28
CA LEU A 28 -4.59 -8.38 -10.33
C LEU A 28 -3.72 -9.60 -10.69
N SER A 29 -3.51 -9.81 -11.98
CA SER A 29 -2.64 -10.84 -12.53
C SER A 29 -1.73 -10.25 -13.62
N PRO A 30 -0.43 -10.58 -13.64
CA PRO A 30 0.49 -10.13 -14.69
C PRO A 30 0.35 -10.93 -16.00
N SER A 31 -0.55 -11.90 -16.05
CA SER A 31 -0.79 -12.77 -17.22
C SER A 31 -2.25 -13.23 -17.28
N GLU A 32 -2.66 -13.72 -18.45
CA GLU A 32 -3.98 -14.34 -18.63
C GLU A 32 -4.18 -15.54 -17.71
N ARG A 33 -5.37 -15.63 -17.13
CA ARG A 33 -5.78 -16.70 -16.22
C ARG A 33 -7.30 -16.93 -16.34
N PRO A 34 -7.80 -18.15 -16.06
CA PRO A 34 -9.25 -18.39 -16.04
C PRO A 34 -9.98 -17.42 -15.11
N GLY A 35 -11.05 -16.79 -15.63
CA GLY A 35 -11.86 -15.82 -14.90
C GLY A 35 -11.27 -14.41 -14.81
N PHE A 36 -10.08 -14.17 -15.36
CA PHE A 36 -9.50 -12.84 -15.51
C PHE A 36 -9.72 -12.32 -16.93
N VAL A 37 -9.94 -11.02 -17.06
CA VAL A 37 -10.08 -10.30 -18.34
C VAL A 37 -9.00 -9.23 -18.48
N PRO A 38 -8.69 -8.73 -19.68
CA PRO A 38 -7.73 -7.64 -19.84
C PRO A 38 -8.11 -6.42 -18.99
N GLY A 39 -7.15 -5.93 -18.21
CA GLY A 39 -7.29 -4.76 -17.36
C GLY A 39 -7.07 -3.44 -18.11
N PRO A 40 -7.18 -2.29 -17.41
CA PRO A 40 -7.00 -0.97 -18.03
C PRO A 40 -5.56 -0.72 -18.46
N ALA A 41 -4.59 -1.30 -17.77
CA ALA A 41 -3.17 -1.20 -18.11
C ALA A 41 -2.74 -2.31 -19.08
N ALA A 42 -1.89 -1.96 -20.05
CA ALA A 42 -1.37 -2.94 -20.99
C ALA A 42 -0.59 -4.06 -20.27
N GLY A 43 -0.97 -5.31 -20.53
CA GLY A 43 -0.36 -6.49 -19.90
C GLY A 43 -0.90 -6.82 -18.50
N GLU A 44 -1.88 -6.07 -18.00
CA GLU A 44 -2.59 -6.39 -16.76
C GLU A 44 -3.86 -7.21 -17.06
N TRP A 45 -4.14 -8.17 -16.18
CA TRP A 45 -5.35 -8.97 -16.21
C TRP A 45 -6.05 -8.84 -14.86
N VAL A 46 -7.37 -8.67 -14.88
CA VAL A 46 -8.16 -8.40 -13.68
C VAL A 46 -9.33 -9.36 -13.53
N ARG A 47 -9.65 -9.74 -12.30
CA ARG A 47 -10.91 -10.39 -11.93
C ARG A 47 -11.57 -9.55 -10.86
N GLU A 48 -12.80 -9.12 -11.11
CA GLU A 48 -13.56 -8.29 -10.17
C GLU A 48 -14.53 -9.14 -9.35
N LEU A 49 -14.67 -8.80 -8.08
CA LEU A 49 -15.67 -9.38 -7.19
C LEU A 49 -16.07 -8.38 -6.10
N PRO A 50 -17.30 -8.50 -5.54
CA PRO A 50 -17.66 -7.78 -4.32
C PRO A 50 -16.69 -8.13 -3.19
N LEU A 51 -16.45 -7.19 -2.27
CA LEU A 51 -15.59 -7.43 -1.10
C LEU A 51 -16.02 -8.66 -0.28
N ALA A 52 -17.33 -8.94 -0.22
CA ALA A 52 -17.89 -10.11 0.45
C ALA A 52 -17.47 -11.46 -0.18
N GLY A 53 -16.93 -11.45 -1.40
CA GLY A 53 -16.33 -12.62 -2.04
C GLY A 53 -14.87 -12.86 -1.67
N CYS A 54 -14.24 -11.96 -0.91
CA CYS A 54 -12.90 -12.16 -0.36
C CYS A 54 -12.98 -12.90 0.97
N GLU A 55 -12.14 -13.93 1.15
CA GLU A 55 -11.92 -14.54 2.46
C GLU A 55 -11.23 -13.56 3.40
N VAL A 56 -10.28 -12.81 2.86
CA VAL A 56 -9.50 -11.80 3.59
C VAL A 56 -9.11 -10.68 2.62
N LEU A 57 -9.14 -9.44 3.07
CA LEU A 57 -8.49 -8.30 2.42
C LEU A 57 -7.55 -7.61 3.41
N VAL A 58 -6.26 -7.50 3.06
CA VAL A 58 -5.26 -6.80 3.87
C VAL A 58 -4.64 -5.63 3.12
N HIS A 59 -4.48 -4.53 3.85
CA HIS A 59 -3.66 -3.39 3.42
C HIS A 59 -2.21 -3.62 3.85
N LEU A 60 -1.28 -3.49 2.90
CA LEU A 60 0.14 -3.62 3.12
C LEU A 60 0.83 -2.26 3.05
N ARG A 61 1.49 -1.90 4.14
CA ARG A 61 2.34 -0.73 4.21
C ARG A 61 3.76 -1.13 4.61
N ARG A 62 4.76 -0.54 3.96
CA ARG A 62 6.13 -0.62 4.44
C ARG A 62 6.35 0.48 5.47
N VAL A 63 6.90 0.12 6.61
CA VAL A 63 7.21 1.05 7.71
C VAL A 63 8.64 0.86 8.17
N GLY A 64 9.21 1.90 8.75
CA GLY A 64 10.51 1.87 9.41
C GLY A 64 10.66 3.08 10.32
N THR A 65 11.84 3.23 10.91
CA THR A 65 12.17 4.36 11.77
C THR A 65 13.27 5.20 11.12
N TRP A 66 13.09 6.52 11.10
CA TRP A 66 14.11 7.47 10.67
C TRP A 66 14.25 8.58 11.71
N ARG A 67 15.48 8.78 12.19
CA ARG A 67 15.81 9.74 13.27
C ARG A 67 14.88 9.65 14.50
N GLY A 68 14.50 8.43 14.86
CA GLY A 68 13.64 8.13 16.03
C GLY A 68 12.14 8.35 15.83
N ALA A 69 11.68 8.71 14.62
CA ALA A 69 10.27 8.79 14.28
C ALA A 69 9.83 7.61 13.41
N ASP A 70 8.62 7.09 13.65
CA ASP A 70 8.04 6.06 12.79
C ASP A 70 7.54 6.69 11.50
N CYS A 71 7.86 6.02 10.40
CA CYS A 71 7.62 6.48 9.06
C CYS A 71 7.04 5.35 8.21
N ALA A 72 6.10 5.68 7.32
CA ALA A 72 5.73 4.82 6.21
C ALA A 72 6.63 5.12 5.00
N VAL A 73 7.09 4.08 4.31
CA VAL A 73 7.72 4.20 2.99
C VAL A 73 6.60 4.24 1.96
N VAL A 74 6.47 5.37 1.26
CA VAL A 74 5.37 5.59 0.31
C VAL A 74 5.83 5.57 -1.14
N ASP A 75 7.11 5.81 -1.40
CA ASP A 75 7.72 5.77 -2.75
C ASP A 75 9.24 5.52 -2.65
N GLU A 76 9.88 5.17 -3.77
CA GLU A 76 11.32 4.90 -3.86
C GLU A 76 11.89 5.48 -5.16
N ARG A 77 13.09 6.09 -5.09
CA ARG A 77 13.81 6.54 -6.28
C ARG A 77 15.31 6.35 -6.10
N GLY A 78 15.94 5.58 -7.00
CA GLY A 78 17.36 5.26 -6.87
C GLY A 78 17.66 4.67 -5.49
N THR A 79 18.47 5.37 -4.71
CA THR A 79 18.88 4.99 -3.33
C THR A 79 18.12 5.75 -2.24
N GLU A 80 17.04 6.46 -2.59
CA GLU A 80 16.23 7.25 -1.66
C GLU A 80 14.84 6.64 -1.46
N LEU A 81 14.31 6.81 -0.25
CA LEU A 81 12.94 6.47 0.12
C LEU A 81 12.16 7.75 0.39
N LEU A 82 10.95 7.84 -0.13
CA LEU A 82 9.99 8.84 0.28
C LEU A 82 9.31 8.35 1.56
N LEU A 83 9.61 9.01 2.67
CA LEU A 83 9.00 8.73 3.94
C LEU A 83 7.79 9.64 4.18
N GLN A 84 6.76 9.08 4.81
CA GLN A 84 5.66 9.81 5.42
C GLN A 84 5.71 9.65 6.93
N HIS A 85 5.76 10.76 7.67
CA HIS A 85 5.78 10.75 9.14
C HIS A 85 4.45 10.22 9.70
N LEU A 86 4.50 9.30 10.68
CA LEU A 86 3.32 8.64 11.26
C LEU A 86 2.81 9.29 12.56
N GLY A 87 3.33 10.46 12.92
CA GLY A 87 2.89 11.22 14.10
C GLY A 87 3.58 10.82 15.41
N THR A 88 4.60 9.97 15.38
CA THR A 88 5.35 9.55 16.56
C THR A 88 6.71 10.26 16.67
N GLY A 89 7.27 10.33 17.88
CA GLY A 89 8.57 10.94 18.12
C GLY A 89 8.58 12.47 17.96
N ALA A 90 9.70 13.00 17.45
CA ALA A 90 9.87 14.44 17.25
C ALA A 90 8.92 14.99 16.17
N PRO A 91 8.47 16.25 16.26
CA PRO A 91 7.59 16.86 15.27
C PRO A 91 8.18 16.77 13.86
N ALA A 92 7.35 16.40 12.87
CA ALA A 92 7.78 16.21 11.49
C ALA A 92 8.57 17.39 10.92
N ARG A 93 8.12 18.63 11.18
CA ARG A 93 8.81 19.86 10.75
C ARG A 93 10.21 20.01 11.36
N ALA A 94 10.40 19.61 12.61
CA ALA A 94 11.70 19.65 13.27
C ALA A 94 12.69 18.64 12.66
N LEU A 95 12.17 17.56 12.07
CA LEU A 95 12.95 16.57 11.32
C LEU A 95 13.12 16.94 9.83
N GLY A 96 12.63 18.10 9.41
CA GLY A 96 12.73 18.60 8.04
C GLY A 96 11.76 17.93 7.06
N PHE A 97 10.67 17.33 7.53
CA PHE A 97 9.59 16.92 6.63
C PHE A 97 8.82 18.14 6.11
N GLU A 98 8.41 18.07 4.85
CA GLU A 98 7.57 19.07 4.21
C GLU A 98 6.11 18.64 4.29
N GLN A 99 5.22 19.60 4.51
CA GLN A 99 3.80 19.34 4.50
C GLN A 99 3.29 19.36 3.05
N VAL A 100 2.89 18.21 2.52
CA VAL A 100 2.39 18.06 1.14
C VAL A 100 0.87 18.18 1.06
N GLU A 101 0.17 17.78 2.12
CA GLU A 101 -1.29 17.91 2.28
C GLU A 101 -1.61 18.21 3.75
N ARG A 102 -2.87 18.52 4.08
CA ARG A 102 -3.28 18.78 5.46
C ARG A 102 -3.00 17.55 6.34
N GLY A 103 -2.07 17.67 7.28
CA GLY A 103 -1.65 16.56 8.17
C GLY A 103 -0.61 15.62 7.57
N VAL A 104 -0.33 15.68 6.26
CA VAL A 104 0.58 14.76 5.59
C VAL A 104 1.95 15.42 5.42
N HIS A 105 2.95 14.83 6.06
CA HIS A 105 4.34 15.32 6.03
C HIS A 105 5.24 14.28 5.38
N ARG A 106 5.98 14.67 4.34
CA ARG A 106 6.85 13.76 3.57
C ARG A 106 8.27 14.29 3.40
N ARG A 107 9.22 13.37 3.20
CA ARG A 107 10.63 13.69 2.93
C ARG A 107 11.32 12.55 2.18
N TRP A 108 12.12 12.89 1.18
CA TRP A 108 13.09 11.97 0.59
C TRP A 108 14.32 11.85 1.49
N VAL A 109 14.71 10.62 1.81
CA VAL A 109 15.90 10.33 2.63
C VAL A 109 16.69 9.17 2.04
N PRO A 110 18.00 9.08 2.29
CA PRO A 110 18.79 7.90 1.92
C PRO A 110 18.23 6.63 2.55
N ALA A 111 18.10 5.56 1.76
CA ALA A 111 17.51 4.31 2.20
C ALA A 111 18.28 3.64 3.36
N ASP A 112 19.60 3.83 3.40
CA ASP A 112 20.50 3.30 4.42
C ASP A 112 20.41 4.01 5.78
N GLU A 113 19.79 5.20 5.82
CA GLU A 113 19.44 5.90 7.06
C GLU A 113 18.16 5.34 7.71
N VAL A 114 17.33 4.61 6.98
CA VAL A 114 16.05 4.09 7.48
C VAL A 114 16.27 2.73 8.14
N ARG A 115 15.81 2.59 9.38
CA ARG A 115 16.03 1.38 10.20
C ARG A 115 14.76 0.56 10.29
N GLY A 116 14.93 -0.76 10.42
CA GLY A 116 13.83 -1.68 10.70
C GLY A 116 12.73 -1.70 9.65
N VAL A 117 13.08 -1.48 8.37
CA VAL A 117 12.11 -1.50 7.28
C VAL A 117 11.44 -2.87 7.22
N ARG A 118 10.12 -2.89 7.42
CA ARG A 118 9.30 -4.10 7.41
C ARG A 118 7.94 -3.84 6.79
N GLU A 119 7.30 -4.91 6.35
CA GLU A 119 5.91 -4.86 5.94
C GLU A 119 4.99 -4.98 7.18
N GLU A 120 3.97 -4.15 7.23
CA GLU A 120 2.85 -4.25 8.16
C GLU A 120 1.57 -4.54 7.38
N GLN A 121 0.78 -5.45 7.94
CA GLN A 121 -0.50 -5.85 7.40
C GLN A 121 -1.61 -5.34 8.32
N THR A 122 -2.61 -4.69 7.74
CA THR A 122 -3.82 -4.29 8.46
C THR A 122 -5.00 -4.98 7.81
N LEU A 123 -5.76 -5.75 8.59
CA LEU A 123 -7.00 -6.37 8.13
C LEU A 123 -8.02 -5.27 7.81
N ALA A 124 -8.54 -5.28 6.58
CA ALA A 124 -9.61 -4.38 6.16
C ALA A 124 -10.97 -5.09 6.09
N ALA A 125 -10.98 -6.38 5.76
CA ALA A 125 -12.16 -7.24 5.80
C ALA A 125 -11.75 -8.71 5.94
N GLY A 126 -12.59 -9.50 6.62
CA GLY A 126 -12.48 -10.94 6.86
C GLY A 126 -13.61 -11.44 7.74
#